data_AF-A0A2V8MTH7-F1
#
_entry.id   AF-A0A2V8MTH7-F1
#
_cell.length_a   1.000
_cell.length_b   1.000
_cell.length_c   1.000
_cell.angle_alpha   90.00
_cell.angle_beta   90.00
_cell.angle_gamma   90.00
#
_symmetry.space_group_name_H-M   'P 1'
#
loop_
_entity.id
_entity.type
_entity.pdbx_description
1 polymer ?
#
loop_
_entity_poly.entity_id
_entity_poly.type
_entity_poly.pdbx_seq_one_letter_code
_entity_poly.pdbx_strand_id
1 'polypeptide(L)'
;MSILSSVLVLALTTVNLDVVTVPLSNEIKIALTPGARSEIRREGTVTRIKIDIDRVAAPSTLGPAFNTYVVWAMSPEGILDNLGELEVKGGKGLFSATTRLTQFGLFITAEPHYMVDQPSSAVAYRSQIPETDVRRRTMPAEVGTYDYSQLKPVSSTGVHNYRSSRRCGAFSTNRFSECASGVGRPRGVGQPGSPVDILWPTAHEAIRWSQRAAATARGKR
;
A
#
# COMPACT_ATOMS: atom_id res chain seq x y z
N MET A 1 24.42 28.94 -37.39
CA MET A 1 24.42 28.06 -36.20
C MET A 1 22.98 27.91 -35.73
N SER A 2 22.32 26.80 -36.05
CA SER A 2 20.94 26.54 -35.62
C SER A 2 20.97 25.46 -34.54
N ILE A 3 20.59 25.83 -33.33
CA ILE A 3 20.57 24.92 -32.18
C ILE A 3 19.20 24.24 -32.22
N LEU A 4 19.16 23.01 -32.76
CA LEU A 4 17.98 22.16 -32.67
C LEU A 4 17.80 21.75 -31.21
N SER A 5 16.93 22.51 -30.52
CA SER A 5 16.42 22.19 -29.20
C SER A 5 15.75 20.82 -29.26
N SER A 6 16.47 19.80 -28.81
CA SER A 6 15.95 18.45 -28.69
C SER A 6 15.07 18.40 -27.45
N VAL A 7 13.78 18.65 -27.63
CA VAL A 7 12.77 18.39 -26.61
C VAL A 7 12.65 16.87 -26.49
N LEU A 8 13.25 16.30 -25.46
CA LEU A 8 13.04 14.91 -25.06
C LEU A 8 11.60 14.77 -24.58
N VAL A 9 10.70 14.33 -25.46
CA VAL A 9 9.34 13.94 -25.10
C VAL A 9 9.45 12.61 -24.36
N LEU A 10 9.40 12.64 -23.03
CA LEU A 10 9.12 11.44 -22.25
C LEU A 10 7.73 10.97 -22.65
N ALA A 11 7.66 9.86 -23.38
CA ALA A 11 6.39 9.23 -23.73
C ALA A 11 5.77 8.68 -22.42
N LEU A 12 4.90 9.48 -21.79
CA LEU A 12 4.02 9.00 -20.73
C LEU A 12 3.13 7.93 -21.34
N THR A 13 3.38 6.66 -21.00
CA THR A 13 2.48 5.57 -21.37
C THR A 13 1.23 5.70 -20.53
N THR A 14 0.08 5.94 -21.16
CA THR A 14 -1.20 6.08 -20.47
C THR A 14 -2.12 4.89 -20.78
N VAL A 15 -2.88 4.45 -19.78
CA VAL A 15 -3.87 3.38 -19.92
C VAL A 15 -5.24 3.94 -19.62
N ASN A 16 -6.14 3.85 -20.59
CA ASN A 16 -7.53 4.27 -20.40
C ASN A 16 -8.24 3.32 -19.43
N LEU A 17 -8.76 3.89 -18.35
CA LEU A 17 -9.45 3.19 -17.28
C LEU A 17 -10.86 3.77 -17.07
N ASP A 18 -11.83 2.90 -16.82
CA ASP A 18 -13.19 3.31 -16.51
C ASP A 18 -13.35 3.52 -14.99
N VAL A 19 -13.73 4.74 -14.62
CA VAL A 19 -13.93 5.16 -13.23
C VAL A 19 -15.42 5.14 -12.89
N VAL A 20 -15.77 4.54 -11.74
CA VAL A 20 -17.16 4.33 -11.29
C VAL A 20 -17.41 4.96 -9.96
N THR A 21 -18.60 5.52 -9.79
CA THR A 21 -19.12 5.93 -8.48
C THR A 21 -19.82 4.76 -7.79
N VAL A 22 -19.36 4.38 -6.60
CA VAL A 22 -19.93 3.29 -5.81
C VAL A 22 -21.09 3.81 -4.94
N PRO A 23 -22.33 3.29 -5.11
CA PRO A 23 -23.48 3.68 -4.32
C PRO A 23 -23.37 3.15 -2.88
N LEU A 24 -24.07 3.81 -1.96
CA LEU A 24 -24.08 3.44 -0.54
C LEU A 24 -24.89 2.17 -0.26
N SER A 25 -25.92 1.90 -1.06
CA SER A 25 -26.93 0.88 -0.73
C SER A 25 -26.65 -0.49 -1.35
N ASN A 26 -25.94 -0.53 -2.47
CA ASN A 26 -25.86 -1.72 -3.32
C ASN A 26 -24.41 -2.12 -3.58
N GLU A 27 -24.21 -3.41 -3.82
CA GLU A 27 -22.97 -3.96 -4.35
C GLU A 27 -22.93 -3.77 -5.87
N ILE A 28 -21.77 -3.37 -6.40
CA ILE A 28 -21.51 -3.30 -7.83
C ILE A 28 -20.54 -4.40 -8.21
N LYS A 29 -20.83 -5.07 -9.32
CA LYS A 29 -19.94 -6.04 -9.94
C LYS A 29 -19.28 -5.42 -11.16
N ILE A 30 -17.95 -5.35 -11.16
CA ILE A 30 -17.19 -4.82 -12.29
C ILE A 30 -16.37 -5.96 -12.92
N ALA A 31 -16.44 -6.06 -14.25
CA ALA A 31 -15.57 -6.96 -14.98
C ALA A 31 -14.19 -6.30 -15.17
N LEU A 32 -13.13 -7.05 -14.86
CA LEU A 32 -11.77 -6.70 -15.22
C LEU A 32 -11.34 -7.57 -16.39
N THR A 33 -10.92 -6.93 -17.48
CA THR A 33 -10.45 -7.63 -18.67
C THR A 33 -8.96 -7.89 -18.53
N PRO A 34 -8.48 -9.14 -18.78
CA PRO A 34 -9.24 -10.31 -19.22
C PRO A 34 -9.81 -11.15 -18.06
N GLY A 35 -11.11 -11.47 -18.10
CA GLY A 35 -11.70 -12.61 -17.35
C GLY A 35 -11.67 -12.56 -15.82
N ALA A 36 -11.41 -11.41 -15.22
CA ALA A 36 -11.44 -11.18 -13.78
C ALA A 36 -12.76 -10.52 -13.35
N ARG A 37 -13.22 -10.83 -12.15
CA ARG A 37 -14.47 -10.28 -11.59
C ARG A 37 -14.14 -9.54 -10.30
N SER A 38 -14.76 -8.39 -10.09
CA SER A 38 -14.71 -7.70 -8.82
C SER A 38 -16.08 -7.42 -8.25
N GLU A 39 -16.16 -7.47 -6.93
CA GLU A 39 -17.32 -7.12 -6.13
C GLU A 39 -16.94 -5.95 -5.23
N ILE A 40 -17.67 -4.84 -5.38
CA ILE A 40 -17.38 -3.60 -4.69
C ILE A 40 -18.61 -3.20 -3.89
N ARG A 41 -18.43 -3.02 -2.59
CA ARG A 41 -19.51 -2.67 -1.67
C ARG A 41 -19.06 -1.57 -0.73
N ARG A 42 -19.91 -0.57 -0.54
CA ARG A 42 -19.68 0.46 0.47
C ARG A 42 -20.20 0.01 1.83
N GLU A 43 -19.36 0.12 2.84
CA GLU A 43 -19.63 -0.22 4.24
C GLU A 43 -19.37 1.05 5.09
N GLY A 44 -20.38 1.93 5.16
CA GLY A 44 -20.27 3.21 5.86
C GLY A 44 -19.28 4.18 5.19
N THR A 45 -18.16 4.44 5.86
CA THR A 45 -17.12 5.37 5.39
C THR A 45 -16.04 4.71 4.53
N VAL A 46 -16.05 3.37 4.43
CA VAL A 46 -15.09 2.61 3.63
C VAL A 46 -15.78 1.84 2.53
N THR A 47 -15.04 1.56 1.46
CA THR A 47 -15.44 0.74 0.34
C THR A 47 -14.63 -0.53 0.37
N ARG A 48 -15.29 -1.67 0.47
CA ARG A 48 -14.69 -2.99 0.39
C ARG A 48 -14.62 -3.44 -1.07
N ILE A 49 -13.47 -3.96 -1.45
CA ILE A 49 -13.20 -4.47 -2.79
C ILE A 49 -12.81 -5.93 -2.64
N LYS A 50 -13.43 -6.79 -3.44
CA LYS A 50 -13.01 -8.17 -3.65
C LYS A 50 -12.74 -8.40 -5.12
N ILE A 51 -11.69 -9.15 -5.45
CA ILE A 51 -11.38 -9.54 -6.82
C ILE A 51 -11.13 -11.05 -6.84
N ASP A 52 -11.77 -11.71 -7.79
CA ASP A 52 -11.64 -13.14 -8.04
C ASP A 52 -11.24 -13.36 -9.50
N ILE A 53 -10.17 -14.13 -9.69
CA ILE A 53 -9.64 -14.47 -11.01
C ILE A 53 -9.45 -15.99 -11.10
N ASP A 54 -10.16 -16.62 -12.02
CA ASP A 54 -10.21 -18.09 -12.14
C ASP A 54 -8.90 -18.67 -12.68
N ARG A 55 -8.25 -17.95 -13.61
CA ARG A 55 -6.97 -18.35 -14.21
C ARG A 55 -6.05 -17.15 -14.34
N VAL A 56 -5.03 -17.13 -13.49
CA VAL A 56 -3.98 -16.12 -13.46
C VAL A 56 -2.70 -16.76 -14.00
N ALA A 57 -2.15 -16.18 -15.06
CA ALA A 57 -0.80 -16.51 -15.50
C ALA A 57 0.22 -16.08 -14.43
N ALA A 58 1.38 -16.73 -14.35
CA ALA A 58 2.41 -16.26 -13.43
C ALA A 58 2.88 -14.85 -13.85
N PRO A 59 3.17 -13.93 -12.91
CA PRO A 59 3.68 -12.59 -13.24
C PRO A 59 4.92 -12.63 -14.14
N SER A 60 5.78 -13.63 -13.94
CA SER A 60 6.99 -13.87 -14.74
C SER A 60 6.73 -14.09 -16.24
N THR A 61 5.50 -14.42 -16.64
CA THR A 61 5.11 -14.55 -18.06
C THR A 61 5.07 -13.20 -18.78
N LEU A 62 4.90 -12.10 -18.05
CA LEU A 62 4.95 -10.74 -18.59
C LEU A 62 6.37 -10.19 -18.64
N GLY A 63 7.33 -10.83 -17.96
CA GLY A 63 8.73 -10.44 -17.94
C GLY A 63 9.47 -11.05 -16.75
N PRO A 64 10.79 -11.32 -16.88
CA PRO A 64 11.56 -12.03 -15.84
C PRO A 64 11.74 -11.25 -14.55
N ALA A 65 11.49 -9.93 -14.55
CA ALA A 65 11.62 -9.08 -13.38
C ALA A 65 10.35 -9.02 -12.52
N PHE A 66 9.22 -9.57 -12.98
CA PHE A 66 7.94 -9.50 -12.27
C PHE A 66 7.71 -10.72 -11.40
N ASN A 67 7.39 -10.48 -10.13
CA ASN A 67 7.20 -11.53 -9.13
C ASN A 67 5.79 -11.56 -8.57
N THR A 68 5.08 -10.43 -8.62
CA THR A 68 3.76 -10.29 -8.01
C THR A 68 2.82 -9.45 -8.86
N TYR A 69 1.53 -9.54 -8.57
CA TYR A 69 0.51 -8.65 -9.10
C TYR A 69 0.07 -7.68 -8.03
N VAL A 70 0.01 -6.39 -8.36
CA VAL A 70 -0.43 -5.32 -7.46
C VAL A 70 -1.73 -4.74 -7.97
N VAL A 71 -2.69 -4.58 -7.07
CA VAL A 71 -4.00 -3.98 -7.37
C VAL A 71 -3.95 -2.50 -7.06
N TRP A 72 -4.41 -1.70 -8.02
CA TRP A 72 -4.44 -0.25 -7.93
C TRP A 72 -5.87 0.27 -8.03
N ALA A 73 -6.15 1.32 -7.25
CA ALA A 73 -7.31 2.17 -7.45
C ALA A 73 -6.88 3.51 -8.04
N MET A 74 -7.59 3.97 -9.06
CA MET A 74 -7.39 5.30 -9.63
C MET A 74 -8.58 6.19 -9.32
N SER A 75 -8.32 7.34 -8.69
CA SER A 75 -9.35 8.35 -8.44
C SER A 75 -9.71 9.12 -9.72
N PRO A 76 -10.87 9.81 -9.77
CA PRO A 76 -11.24 10.69 -10.89
C PRO A 76 -10.25 11.82 -11.15
N GLU A 77 -9.45 12.18 -10.15
CA GLU A 77 -8.41 13.20 -10.22
C GLU A 77 -7.10 12.64 -10.81
N GLY A 78 -7.05 11.34 -11.12
CA GLY A 78 -5.87 10.65 -11.65
C GLY A 78 -4.88 10.20 -10.57
N ILE A 79 -5.25 10.28 -9.29
CA ILE A 79 -4.40 9.80 -8.19
C ILE A 79 -4.46 8.27 -8.16
N LEU A 80 -3.29 7.64 -8.00
CA LEU A 80 -3.12 6.20 -8.00
C LEU A 80 -2.79 5.71 -6.58
N ASP A 81 -3.66 4.86 -6.04
CA ASP A 81 -3.52 4.25 -4.72
C ASP A 81 -3.20 2.77 -4.86
N ASN A 82 -2.07 2.34 -4.26
CA ASN A 82 -1.71 0.94 -4.14
C ASN A 82 -2.60 0.27 -3.08
N LEU A 83 -3.45 -0.67 -3.50
CA LEU A 83 -4.35 -1.40 -2.60
C LEU A 83 -3.72 -2.68 -2.03
N GLY A 84 -2.61 -3.14 -2.61
CA GLY A 84 -1.85 -4.31 -2.16
C GLY A 84 -1.68 -5.41 -3.20
N GLU A 85 -1.11 -6.52 -2.74
CA GLU A 85 -0.78 -7.70 -3.54
C GLU A 85 -2.00 -8.61 -3.77
N LEU A 86 -2.15 -9.10 -5.01
CA LEU A 86 -3.08 -10.16 -5.37
C LEU A 86 -2.50 -11.51 -4.93
N GLU A 87 -3.22 -12.24 -4.09
CA GLU A 87 -2.80 -13.59 -3.69
C GLU A 87 -3.03 -14.57 -4.85
N VAL A 88 -1.95 -15.13 -5.39
CA VAL A 88 -2.03 -16.16 -6.44
C VAL A 88 -1.71 -17.53 -5.85
N LYS A 89 -2.70 -18.43 -5.83
CA LYS A 89 -2.56 -19.82 -5.32
C LYS A 89 -3.09 -20.80 -6.35
N GLY A 90 -2.24 -21.68 -6.86
CA GLY A 90 -2.63 -22.72 -7.82
C GLY A 90 -3.30 -22.19 -9.09
N GLY A 91 -2.88 -21.01 -9.57
CA GLY A 91 -3.46 -20.36 -10.75
C GLY A 91 -4.76 -19.58 -10.50
N LYS A 92 -5.25 -19.52 -9.25
CA LYS A 92 -6.37 -18.65 -8.86
C LYS A 92 -5.85 -17.39 -8.19
N GLY A 93 -6.40 -16.24 -8.55
CA GLY A 93 -6.11 -14.94 -7.94
C GLY A 93 -7.24 -14.52 -7.01
N LEU A 94 -6.90 -14.16 -5.77
CA LEU A 94 -7.83 -13.65 -4.77
C LEU A 94 -7.29 -12.35 -4.17
N PHE A 95 -8.17 -11.36 -4.03
CA PHE A 95 -7.83 -10.09 -3.40
C PHE A 95 -8.98 -9.57 -2.55
N SER A 96 -8.67 -9.00 -1.38
CA SER A 96 -9.63 -8.31 -0.53
C SER A 96 -8.96 -7.13 0.15
N ALA A 97 -9.43 -5.92 -0.15
CA ALA A 97 -8.95 -4.70 0.48
C ALA A 97 -10.09 -3.72 0.79
N THR A 98 -9.77 -2.68 1.52
CA THR A 98 -10.69 -1.58 1.85
C THR A 98 -10.05 -0.25 1.49
N THR A 99 -10.79 0.59 0.78
CA THR A 99 -10.37 1.96 0.43
C THR A 99 -11.37 2.98 0.98
N ARG A 100 -10.97 4.24 1.10
CA ARG A 100 -11.88 5.37 1.39
C ARG A 100 -12.46 6.00 0.13
N LEU A 101 -11.96 5.61 -1.04
CA LEU A 101 -12.44 6.11 -2.32
C LEU A 101 -13.89 5.67 -2.55
N THR A 102 -14.71 6.63 -2.98
CA THR A 102 -16.12 6.41 -3.31
C THR A 102 -16.35 6.42 -4.82
N GLN A 103 -15.40 6.99 -5.55
CA GLN A 103 -15.34 6.96 -6.99
C GLN A 103 -13.93 6.54 -7.39
N PHE A 104 -13.78 5.47 -8.16
CA PHE A 104 -12.48 5.00 -8.63
C PHE A 104 -12.61 3.98 -9.77
N GLY A 105 -11.54 3.80 -10.54
CA GLY A 105 -11.33 2.68 -11.43
C GLY A 105 -10.34 1.68 -10.83
N LEU A 106 -10.40 0.41 -11.25
CA LEU A 106 -9.49 -0.64 -10.78
C LEU A 106 -8.65 -1.19 -11.92
N PHE A 107 -7.37 -1.40 -11.67
CA PHE A 107 -6.48 -2.14 -12.56
C PHE A 107 -5.41 -2.89 -11.78
N ILE A 108 -4.75 -3.82 -12.44
CA ILE A 108 -3.76 -4.72 -11.84
C ILE A 108 -2.52 -4.72 -12.74
N THR A 109 -1.36 -4.51 -12.14
CA THR A 109 -0.07 -4.52 -12.82
C THR A 109 0.81 -5.66 -12.32
N ALA A 110 1.71 -6.12 -13.18
CA ALA A 110 2.80 -7.00 -12.77
C ALA A 110 3.94 -6.14 -12.21
N GLU A 111 4.43 -6.50 -11.03
CA GLU A 111 5.42 -5.72 -10.30
C GLU A 111 6.55 -6.61 -9.76
N PRO A 112 7.75 -6.05 -9.55
CA PRO A 112 8.86 -6.78 -8.94
C PRO A 112 8.61 -7.10 -7.45
N HIS A 113 7.86 -6.23 -6.75
CA HIS A 113 7.41 -6.40 -5.37
C HIS A 113 6.16 -5.56 -5.08
N TYR A 114 5.46 -5.81 -3.98
CA TYR A 114 4.19 -5.14 -3.66
C TYR A 114 4.32 -3.70 -3.16
N MET A 115 5.48 -3.31 -2.61
CA MET A 115 5.73 -1.97 -2.04
C MET A 115 6.19 -0.93 -3.09
N VAL A 116 5.50 -0.86 -4.22
CA VAL A 116 5.79 0.12 -5.28
C VAL A 116 4.94 1.38 -5.10
N ASP A 117 5.53 2.56 -5.38
CA ASP A 117 4.86 3.86 -5.27
C ASP A 117 4.05 4.21 -6.53
N GLN A 118 4.43 3.67 -7.69
CA GLN A 118 3.77 3.92 -8.97
C GLN A 118 3.64 2.61 -9.76
N PRO A 119 2.59 2.45 -10.58
CA PRO A 119 2.37 1.25 -11.38
C PRO A 119 3.32 1.15 -12.56
N SER A 120 3.76 -0.06 -12.86
CA SER A 120 4.49 -0.36 -14.08
C SER A 120 3.58 -0.35 -15.31
N SER A 121 4.20 -0.22 -16.49
CA SER A 121 3.53 -0.35 -17.78
C SER A 121 2.98 -1.76 -18.07
N ALA A 122 3.31 -2.76 -17.26
CA ALA A 122 2.86 -4.14 -17.42
C ALA A 122 1.46 -4.36 -16.82
N VAL A 123 0.45 -3.72 -17.43
CA VAL A 123 -0.96 -3.87 -17.03
C VAL A 123 -1.47 -5.25 -17.43
N ALA A 124 -1.87 -6.04 -16.43
CA ALA A 124 -2.40 -7.39 -16.61
C ALA A 124 -3.93 -7.42 -16.68
N TYR A 125 -4.60 -6.61 -15.84
CA TYR A 125 -6.06 -6.53 -15.82
C TYR A 125 -6.49 -5.07 -15.66
N ARG A 126 -7.62 -4.70 -16.27
CA ARG A 126 -8.23 -3.38 -16.09
C ARG A 126 -9.74 -3.45 -16.08
N SER A 127 -10.36 -2.60 -15.28
CA SER A 127 -11.80 -2.41 -15.28
C SER A 127 -12.26 -1.90 -16.65
N GLN A 128 -13.28 -2.57 -17.19
CA GLN A 128 -13.98 -2.15 -18.40
C GLN A 128 -15.47 -2.30 -18.15
N ILE A 129 -16.23 -1.23 -18.37
CA ILE A 129 -17.65 -1.19 -18.01
C ILE A 129 -18.45 -1.05 -19.29
N PRO A 130 -19.45 -1.93 -19.51
CA PRO A 130 -20.36 -1.80 -20.64
C PRO A 130 -21.00 -0.41 -20.64
N GLU A 131 -21.09 0.24 -21.81
CA GLU A 131 -21.57 1.63 -21.97
C GLU A 131 -22.94 1.92 -21.37
N THR A 132 -23.72 0.88 -21.09
CA THR A 132 -25.12 0.96 -20.64
C THR A 132 -25.29 1.19 -19.14
N ASP A 133 -24.23 1.14 -18.31
CA ASP A 133 -24.36 1.23 -16.84
C ASP A 133 -23.50 2.32 -16.19
N VAL A 134 -24.05 2.95 -15.15
CA VAL A 134 -23.50 3.97 -14.21
C VAL A 134 -22.43 4.94 -14.74
N ARG A 135 -22.79 6.23 -14.85
CA ARG A 135 -21.89 7.42 -14.96
C ARG A 135 -20.40 7.12 -15.20
N ARG A 136 -20.11 6.60 -16.39
CA ARG A 136 -18.77 6.22 -16.81
C ARG A 136 -17.94 7.46 -17.10
N ARG A 137 -16.72 7.51 -16.56
CA ARG A 137 -15.67 8.42 -17.01
C ARG A 137 -14.44 7.59 -17.37
N THR A 138 -14.02 7.69 -18.62
CA THR A 138 -12.74 7.10 -19.04
C THR A 138 -11.64 8.11 -18.76
N MET A 139 -10.65 7.69 -17.98
CA MET A 139 -9.55 8.53 -17.52
C MET A 139 -8.23 7.84 -17.87
N PRO A 140 -7.20 8.58 -18.33
CA PRO A 140 -5.87 8.01 -18.55
C PRO A 140 -5.16 7.80 -17.21
N ALA A 141 -4.74 6.57 -16.93
CA ALA A 141 -3.83 6.24 -15.84
C ALA A 141 -2.39 6.34 -16.35
N GLU A 142 -1.53 7.09 -15.66
CA GLU A 142 -0.10 7.13 -15.97
C GLU A 142 0.58 5.85 -15.48
N VAL A 143 1.25 5.15 -16.39
CA VAL A 143 2.06 3.95 -16.09
C VAL A 143 3.46 4.15 -16.64
N GLY A 144 4.47 3.53 -16.02
CA GLY A 144 5.87 3.79 -16.38
C GLY A 144 6.78 2.57 -16.31
N THR A 145 8.04 2.77 -16.71
CA THR A 145 9.13 1.80 -16.49
C THR A 145 10.07 2.40 -15.47
N TYR A 146 10.21 1.78 -14.30
CA TYR A 146 11.01 2.33 -13.21
C TYR A 146 12.22 1.45 -12.92
N ASP A 147 13.38 2.09 -12.87
CA ASP A 147 14.65 1.45 -12.58
C ASP A 147 14.84 1.31 -11.06
N TYR A 148 14.43 0.16 -10.53
CA TYR A 148 14.58 -0.19 -9.12
C TYR A 148 16.04 -0.55 -8.73
N SER A 149 17.01 -0.49 -9.66
CA SER A 149 18.43 -0.77 -9.35
C SER A 149 19.05 0.23 -8.38
N GLN A 150 18.47 1.43 -8.27
CA GLN A 150 18.96 2.53 -7.43
C GLN A 150 18.29 2.59 -6.06
N LEU A 151 17.47 1.60 -5.68
CA LEU A 151 16.87 1.55 -4.35
C LEU A 151 17.98 1.50 -3.30
N LYS A 152 18.16 2.62 -2.60
CA LYS A 152 19.04 2.67 -1.45
C LYS A 152 18.31 1.96 -0.31
N PRO A 153 18.94 0.99 0.38
CA PRO A 153 18.38 0.47 1.60
C PRO A 153 18.14 1.65 2.55
N VAL A 154 16.96 1.69 3.19
CA VAL A 154 16.70 2.64 4.28
C VAL A 154 17.86 2.52 5.24
N SER A 155 18.67 3.57 5.37
CA SER A 155 19.82 3.55 6.24
C SER A 155 19.29 3.42 7.66
N SER A 156 19.63 2.32 8.34
CA SER A 156 19.36 2.14 9.77
C SER A 156 20.12 3.13 10.66
N THR A 157 20.81 4.11 10.06
CA THR A 157 21.54 5.22 10.66
C THR A 157 20.55 6.20 11.30
N GLY A 158 19.96 5.76 12.39
CA GLY A 158 18.88 6.42 13.11
C GLY A 158 18.27 5.55 14.21
N VAL A 159 18.48 4.23 14.15
CA VAL A 159 18.20 3.31 15.28
C VAL A 159 19.31 3.45 16.32
N HIS A 160 19.48 4.66 16.86
CA HIS A 160 20.34 4.89 18.01
C HIS A 160 19.68 4.24 19.22
N ASN A 161 20.40 3.29 19.81
CA ASN A 161 20.17 2.63 21.09
C ASN A 161 19.49 3.55 22.13
N TYR A 162 18.16 3.61 22.12
CA TYR A 162 17.42 4.35 23.14
C TYR A 162 17.32 3.44 24.36
N ARG A 163 18.33 3.48 25.22
CA ARG A 163 18.29 2.81 26.51
C ARG A 163 17.33 3.58 27.42
N SER A 164 16.05 3.22 27.40
CA SER A 164 15.09 3.76 28.37
C SER A 164 15.50 3.29 29.76
N SER A 165 16.04 4.18 30.59
CA SER A 165 16.19 3.91 32.01
C SER A 165 14.81 4.05 32.66
N ARG A 166 14.21 2.94 33.07
CA ARG A 166 13.01 2.97 33.92
C ARG A 166 13.48 3.00 35.37
N ARG A 167 13.30 4.11 36.08
CA ARG A 167 13.17 4.09 37.55
C ARG A 167 11.69 3.95 37.86
N CYS A 168 11.24 2.72 38.07
CA CYS A 168 9.95 2.49 38.70
C CYS A 168 10.16 2.58 40.22
N GLY A 169 9.51 3.54 40.87
CA GLY A 169 9.36 3.53 42.33
C GLY A 169 8.52 2.32 42.76
N ALA A 170 8.83 1.77 43.94
CA ALA A 170 8.17 0.59 44.48
C ALA A 170 6.65 0.80 44.65
N PHE A 171 5.92 -0.27 44.39
CA PHE A 171 4.47 -0.38 44.34
C PHE A 171 3.85 -0.12 45.72
N SER A 172 3.05 0.94 45.87
CA SER A 172 2.05 1.02 46.95
C SER A 172 0.66 1.06 46.33
N THR A 173 -0.23 0.27 46.92
CA THR A 173 -1.56 -0.05 46.43
C THR A 173 -2.48 1.17 46.42
N ASN A 174 -3.31 1.28 45.36
CA ASN A 174 -4.44 2.21 45.18
C ASN A 174 -4.16 3.64 44.69
N ARG A 175 -3.30 3.81 43.69
CA ARG A 175 -3.47 4.88 42.68
C ARG A 175 -2.71 4.52 41.42
N PHE A 176 -3.37 4.55 40.25
CA PHE A 176 -2.68 4.62 38.96
C PHE A 176 -1.94 5.97 38.92
N SER A 177 -0.71 6.04 39.40
CA SER A 177 0.14 7.23 39.23
C SER A 177 0.98 7.09 37.97
N GLU A 178 1.01 8.19 37.21
CA GLU A 178 1.71 8.37 35.94
C GLU A 178 3.12 7.78 35.92
N CYS A 179 3.37 6.89 34.96
CA CYS A 179 4.73 6.58 34.54
C CYS A 179 5.27 7.76 33.74
N ALA A 180 5.94 8.69 34.40
CA ALA A 180 6.68 9.73 33.70
C ALA A 180 7.86 9.10 32.94
N SER A 181 7.76 9.10 31.62
CA SER A 181 8.82 8.64 30.71
C SER A 181 9.75 9.80 30.42
N GLY A 182 10.90 9.85 31.10
CA GLY A 182 11.95 10.82 30.79
C GLY A 182 12.80 10.35 29.62
N VAL A 183 12.62 10.97 28.45
CA VAL A 183 13.52 10.87 27.29
C VAL A 183 14.69 11.82 27.56
N GLY A 184 15.82 11.29 28.01
CA GLY A 184 17.04 12.07 28.22
C GLY A 184 17.52 12.66 26.90
N ARG A 185 17.59 13.99 26.82
CA ARG A 185 18.17 14.71 25.68
C ARG A 185 19.69 14.52 25.69
N PRO A 186 20.34 13.95 24.66
CA PRO A 186 21.77 14.13 24.50
C PRO A 186 22.03 15.61 24.15
N ARG A 187 22.95 16.24 24.89
CA ARG A 187 23.46 17.58 24.54
C ARG A 187 24.36 17.44 23.31
N GLY A 188 23.95 18.03 22.19
CA GLY A 188 24.73 18.09 20.96
C GLY A 188 23.85 18.45 19.77
N VAL A 189 23.90 19.73 19.40
CA VAL A 189 23.31 20.42 18.23
C VAL A 189 23.38 19.60 16.92
N GLY A 190 22.43 19.61 15.98
CA GLY A 190 21.14 20.30 15.89
C GLY A 190 20.49 20.11 14.51
N GLN A 191 19.15 20.20 14.45
CA GLN A 191 18.37 21.08 13.56
C GLN A 191 16.87 20.92 13.93
N PRO A 192 16.09 22.02 13.96
CA PRO A 192 14.65 21.97 14.17
C PRO A 192 13.95 21.69 12.84
N GLY A 193 13.23 20.57 12.70
CA GLY A 193 12.44 20.37 11.46
C GLY A 193 11.94 18.98 11.09
N SER A 194 12.03 17.94 11.92
CA SER A 194 11.37 16.66 11.59
C SER A 194 10.00 16.56 12.28
N PRO A 195 8.94 16.12 11.57
CA PRO A 195 7.66 15.79 12.19
C PRO A 195 7.85 14.78 13.32
N VAL A 196 6.94 14.79 14.29
CA VAL A 196 6.90 13.84 15.40
C VAL A 196 6.66 12.45 14.81
N ASP A 197 7.74 11.74 14.45
CA ASP A 197 7.69 10.35 14.03
C ASP A 197 7.19 9.54 15.21
N ILE A 198 5.98 9.01 15.06
CA ILE A 198 5.42 7.96 15.91
C ILE A 198 6.36 6.77 15.74
N LEU A 199 7.27 6.62 16.70
CA LEU A 199 8.34 5.63 16.69
C LEU A 199 7.72 4.22 16.81
N TRP A 200 7.36 3.61 15.67
CA TRP A 200 6.90 2.23 15.66
C TRP A 200 8.11 1.30 15.85
N PRO A 201 8.09 0.36 16.80
CA PRO A 201 9.15 -0.63 16.93
C PRO A 201 9.26 -1.43 15.63
N THR A 202 10.48 -1.78 15.24
CA THR A 202 10.66 -2.72 14.13
C THR A 202 9.92 -4.02 14.45
N ALA A 203 9.36 -4.68 13.42
CA ALA A 203 8.47 -5.84 13.62
C ALA A 203 9.09 -6.94 14.51
N HIS A 204 10.41 -7.14 14.43
CA HIS A 204 11.12 -8.13 15.23
C HIS A 204 11.17 -7.77 16.74
N GLU A 205 11.20 -6.48 17.10
CA GLU A 205 11.17 -6.02 18.49
C GLU A 205 9.78 -6.14 19.09
N ALA A 206 8.74 -5.84 18.32
CA ALA A 206 7.35 -5.99 18.73
C ALA A 206 7.02 -7.47 19.05
N ILE A 207 7.46 -8.40 18.19
CA ILE A 207 7.33 -9.85 18.43
C ILE A 207 8.07 -10.24 19.73
N ARG A 208 9.29 -9.75 19.91
CA ARG A 208 10.09 -10.05 21.11
C ARG A 208 9.44 -9.52 22.40
N TRP A 209 8.81 -8.36 22.36
CA TRP A 209 8.07 -7.80 23.51
C TRP A 209 6.84 -8.62 23.86
N SER A 210 6.05 -9.03 22.86
CA SER A 210 4.91 -9.94 23.03
C SER A 210 5.34 -11.24 23.73
N GLN A 211 6.41 -11.87 23.23
CA GLN A 211 6.88 -13.13 23.81
C GLN A 211 7.42 -13.00 25.24
N ARG A 212 8.14 -11.92 25.56
CA ARG A 212 8.61 -11.67 26.94
C ARG A 212 7.47 -11.37 27.90
N ALA A 213 6.47 -10.60 27.48
CA ALA A 213 5.30 -10.33 28.30
C ALA A 213 4.54 -11.64 28.60
N ALA A 214 4.36 -12.49 27.59
CA ALA A 214 3.71 -13.80 27.75
C ALA A 214 4.51 -14.78 28.62
N ALA A 215 5.84 -14.73 28.58
CA ALA A 215 6.71 -15.55 29.44
C ALA A 215 6.65 -15.08 30.90
N THR A 216 6.68 -13.76 31.13
CA THR A 216 6.62 -13.17 32.48
C THR A 216 5.27 -13.44 33.16
N ALA A 217 4.17 -13.44 32.39
CA ALA A 217 2.85 -13.79 32.89
C ALA A 217 2.72 -15.28 33.25
N ARG A 218 3.40 -16.17 32.51
CA ARG A 218 3.40 -17.62 32.78
C ARG A 218 4.26 -18.01 33.99
N GLY A 219 5.35 -17.28 34.27
CA GLY A 219 6.21 -17.53 35.43
C GLY A 219 5.69 -16.99 36.77
N LYS A 220 4.52 -16.35 36.80
CA LYS A 220 3.87 -15.82 38.01
C LYS A 220 2.63 -16.63 38.45
N ARG A 221 2.50 -17.88 37.98
CA ARG A 221 1.54 -18.86 38.51
C ARG A 221 2.26 -19.86 39.40
#